data_AF-A0A9Q4DND8-F1
#
_entry.id   AF-A0A9Q4DND8-F1
#
_cell.length_a   1.000
_cell.length_b   1.000
_cell.length_c   1.000
_cell.angle_alpha   90.00
_cell.angle_beta   90.00
_cell.angle_gamma   90.00
#
_symmetry.space_group_name_H-M   'P 1'
#
loop_
_entity.id
_entity.type
_entity.pdbx_description
1 polymer ?
#
loop_
_entity_poly.entity_id
_entity_poly.type
_entity_poly.pdbx_seq_one_letter_code
_entity_poly.pdbx_strand_id
1 'polypeptide(L)'
;MEMVMDSEFTDVMFLANVDPDTIDFKVEQGRLIPYQNNVKLDIPTFFHEGLDESEVDPYGTSPFLSVIQTLAFHQQVMEDIKMVIHNQGYGKYDIKIVEEVLLKRMPIQIRNNEKKKQQWLNEQLDLIINMYQKLDPDAAFVHFDSVEVDMVDGANATLDPQKIMAVIDTQILGALKQYSTLMGRRSQGQTEQYAKLEIKIFMKSVKRVQFMIESILSRALTKLINIHGMQGFVFFEFNDTEIRTELEKVNFEQIAIQNAQKKRDNGWVTQDEASIEVTGTKAASDPDKEMLGVTTSEPKGSPDERQPSDPQSGDSTSSD
;
A
#
# COMPACT_ATOMS: atom_id res chain seq x y z
N MET A 1 15.98 -12.09 17.83
CA MET A 1 15.25 -12.65 19.00
C MET A 1 16.15 -13.67 19.67
N GLU A 2 16.18 -13.69 21.00
CA GLU A 2 16.95 -14.67 21.78
C GLU A 2 16.02 -15.46 22.70
N MET A 3 16.24 -16.77 22.78
CA MET A 3 15.55 -17.65 23.70
C MET A 3 16.34 -17.77 25.01
N VAL A 4 15.78 -17.25 26.10
CA VAL A 4 16.42 -17.30 27.42
C VAL A 4 15.97 -18.58 28.14
N MET A 5 16.95 -19.43 28.43
CA MET A 5 16.74 -20.68 29.15
C MET A 5 16.90 -20.47 30.66
N ASP A 6 16.33 -21.38 31.46
CA ASP A 6 16.62 -21.46 32.89
C ASP A 6 18.09 -21.84 33.13
N SER A 7 18.60 -21.54 34.33
CA SER A 7 19.93 -21.88 34.82
C SER A 7 20.28 -23.37 34.73
N GLU A 8 19.26 -24.24 34.78
CA GLU A 8 19.39 -25.70 34.62
C GLU A 8 19.19 -26.18 33.17
N PHE A 9 19.02 -25.27 32.20
CA PHE A 9 18.82 -25.56 30.77
C PHE A 9 17.68 -26.53 30.44
N THR A 10 16.71 -26.69 31.35
CA THR A 10 15.63 -27.66 31.23
C THR A 10 14.35 -27.05 30.65
N ASP A 11 14.17 -25.74 30.81
CA ASP A 11 12.99 -25.02 30.33
C ASP A 11 13.36 -23.66 29.73
N VAL A 12 12.47 -23.11 28.91
CA VAL A 12 12.57 -21.77 28.34
C VAL A 12 11.75 -20.80 29.18
N MET A 13 12.41 -19.83 29.80
CA MET A 13 11.72 -18.84 30.64
C MET A 13 10.95 -17.82 29.81
N PHE A 14 11.60 -17.23 28.81
CA PHE A 14 10.99 -16.24 27.92
C PHE A 14 11.79 -16.05 26.63
N LEU A 15 11.13 -15.44 25.64
CA LEU A 15 11.76 -14.95 24.42
C LEU A 15 12.08 -13.46 24.59
N ALA A 16 13.35 -13.11 24.50
CA ALA A 16 13.83 -11.73 24.54
C ALA A 16 13.91 -11.16 23.11
N ASN A 17 13.34 -9.98 22.93
CA ASN A 17 13.57 -9.21 21.71
C ASN A 17 14.92 -8.51 21.83
N VAL A 18 15.79 -8.75 20.84
CA VAL A 18 17.09 -8.11 20.72
C VAL A 18 16.95 -7.01 19.68
N ASP A 19 17.39 -5.81 20.03
CA ASP A 19 17.39 -4.67 19.12
C ASP A 19 18.41 -4.91 17.99
N PRO A 20 17.96 -4.95 16.70
CA PRO A 20 18.85 -5.18 15.58
C PRO A 20 19.96 -4.13 15.47
N ASP A 21 19.73 -2.89 15.91
CA ASP A 21 20.73 -1.81 15.83
C ASP A 21 21.94 -2.05 16.73
N THR A 22 21.82 -2.94 17.72
CA THR A 22 22.91 -3.30 18.65
C THR A 22 23.76 -4.47 18.17
N ILE A 23 23.41 -5.07 17.04
CA ILE A 23 24.06 -6.26 16.49
C ILE A 23 25.04 -5.82 15.41
N ASP A 24 26.28 -6.29 15.49
CA ASP A 24 27.31 -6.14 14.46
C ASP A 24 27.64 -7.50 13.85
N PHE A 25 27.61 -7.63 12.52
CA PHE A 25 28.08 -8.84 11.84
C PHE A 25 29.57 -8.74 11.47
N LYS A 26 30.33 -9.77 11.83
CA LYS A 26 31.75 -9.92 11.46
C LYS A 26 31.94 -11.18 10.64
N VAL A 27 32.77 -11.11 9.61
CA VAL A 27 33.13 -12.28 8.79
C VAL A 27 34.21 -13.08 9.50
N GLU A 28 33.88 -14.28 9.95
CA GLU A 28 34.83 -15.27 10.46
C GLU A 28 34.77 -16.53 9.60
N GLN A 29 35.92 -16.98 9.10
CA GLN A 29 36.02 -18.21 8.29
C GLN A 29 35.05 -18.25 7.08
N GLY A 30 34.74 -17.07 6.51
CA GLY A 30 33.79 -16.95 5.38
C GLY A 30 32.31 -17.02 5.77
N ARG A 31 31.98 -17.07 7.06
CA ARG A 31 30.61 -17.00 7.59
C ARG A 31 30.40 -15.66 8.32
N LEU A 32 29.26 -15.03 8.09
CA LEU A 32 28.84 -13.85 8.84
C LEU A 32 28.32 -14.29 10.22
N ILE A 33 28.94 -13.75 11.27
CA ILE A 33 28.62 -14.07 12.66
C ILE A 33 28.12 -12.81 13.38
N PRO A 34 26.95 -12.87 14.06
CA PRO A 34 26.44 -11.75 14.84
C PRO A 34 27.22 -11.57 16.15
N TYR A 35 27.50 -10.32 16.49
CA TYR A 35 28.11 -9.88 17.73
C TYR A 35 27.25 -8.79 18.37
N GLN A 36 27.19 -8.75 19.70
CA GLN A 36 26.59 -7.63 20.43
C GLN A 36 27.59 -7.16 21.49
N ASN A 37 28.06 -5.91 21.41
CA ASN A 37 29.03 -5.35 22.36
C ASN A 37 30.24 -6.28 22.65
N ASN A 38 30.81 -6.89 21.60
CA ASN A 38 31.87 -7.90 21.64
C ASN A 38 31.51 -9.29 22.19
N VAL A 39 30.26 -9.57 22.52
CA VAL A 39 29.77 -10.91 22.82
C VAL A 39 29.38 -11.61 21.51
N LYS A 40 29.90 -12.83 21.28
CA LYS A 40 29.58 -13.64 20.11
C LYS A 40 28.19 -14.25 20.27
N LEU A 41 27.28 -13.97 19.34
CA LEU A 41 25.90 -14.47 19.33
C LEU A 41 25.69 -15.66 18.38
N ASP A 42 26.75 -16.39 18.01
CA ASP A 42 26.64 -17.69 17.28
C ASP A 42 26.22 -18.81 18.25
N ILE A 43 25.06 -18.65 18.86
CA ILE A 43 24.46 -19.58 19.82
C ILE A 43 23.14 -20.11 19.26
N PRO A 44 22.77 -21.38 19.54
CA PRO A 44 21.58 -22.01 18.97
C PRO A 44 20.25 -21.44 19.52
N THR A 45 20.31 -20.57 20.52
CA THR A 45 19.16 -19.85 21.10
C THR A 45 18.93 -18.49 20.48
N PHE A 46 19.86 -18.00 19.64
CA PHE A 46 19.73 -16.73 18.96
C PHE A 46 19.19 -16.91 17.55
N PHE A 47 18.11 -16.21 17.24
CA PHE A 47 17.43 -16.23 15.96
C PHE A 47 17.45 -14.84 15.34
N HIS A 48 18.09 -14.75 14.18
CA HIS A 48 18.09 -13.56 13.33
C HIS A 48 17.50 -13.92 11.96
N GLU A 49 16.66 -13.03 11.48
CA GLU A 49 16.20 -12.97 10.10
C GLU A 49 15.94 -11.49 9.82
N GLY A 50 16.42 -11.02 8.68
CA GLY A 50 16.28 -9.68 8.15
C GLY A 50 15.30 -9.68 6.98
N LEU A 51 14.72 -8.52 6.72
CA LEU A 51 13.81 -8.37 5.58
C LEU A 51 14.64 -8.19 4.31
N ASP A 52 14.54 -9.13 3.36
CA ASP A 52 15.29 -9.06 2.09
C ASP A 52 16.83 -9.11 2.28
N GLU A 53 17.30 -10.08 3.07
CA GLU A 53 18.74 -10.36 3.23
C GLU A 53 19.40 -10.74 1.89
N SER A 54 20.66 -10.37 1.71
CA SER A 54 21.50 -10.81 0.59
C SER A 54 22.70 -11.58 1.11
N GLU A 55 23.40 -12.31 0.22
CA GLU A 55 24.61 -13.05 0.60
C GLU A 55 25.71 -12.16 1.20
N VAL A 56 25.68 -10.86 0.88
CA VAL A 56 26.70 -9.89 1.28
C VAL A 56 26.24 -9.03 2.46
N ASP A 57 24.93 -8.84 2.62
CA ASP A 57 24.34 -7.99 3.65
C ASP A 57 23.32 -8.78 4.51
N PRO A 58 23.69 -9.12 5.76
CA PRO A 58 22.83 -9.85 6.69
C PRO A 58 21.83 -8.96 7.42
N TYR A 59 21.92 -7.61 7.35
CA TYR A 59 21.01 -6.72 8.08
C TYR A 59 19.62 -6.63 7.42
N GLY A 60 19.53 -7.00 6.15
CA GLY A 60 18.33 -6.82 5.33
C GLY A 60 18.13 -5.37 4.88
N THR A 61 17.20 -5.18 3.95
CA THR A 61 16.88 -3.87 3.38
C THR A 61 15.60 -3.30 3.98
N SER A 62 15.69 -2.10 4.57
CA SER A 62 14.51 -1.40 5.07
C SER A 62 13.55 -1.02 3.93
N PRO A 63 12.24 -1.30 4.04
CA PRO A 63 11.26 -0.91 3.03
C PRO A 63 11.08 0.61 2.92
N PHE A 64 11.57 1.38 3.89
CA PHE A 64 11.51 2.84 3.90
C PHE A 64 12.66 3.51 3.14
N LEU A 65 13.68 2.76 2.73
CA LEU A 65 14.83 3.31 2.03
C LEU A 65 14.43 4.07 0.75
N SER A 66 13.39 3.58 0.06
CA SER A 66 12.85 4.18 -1.16
C SER A 66 12.16 5.53 -0.95
N VAL A 67 11.65 5.82 0.25
CA VAL A 67 10.87 7.05 0.52
C VAL A 67 11.74 8.22 0.99
N ILE A 68 12.97 7.98 1.45
CA ILE A 68 13.83 9.01 2.07
C ILE A 68 13.98 10.24 1.17
N GLN A 69 14.28 10.03 -0.12
CA GLN A 69 14.44 11.13 -1.07
C GLN A 69 13.14 11.89 -1.30
N THR A 70 12.01 11.19 -1.44
CA THR A 70 10.70 11.81 -1.64
C THR A 70 10.26 12.60 -0.41
N LEU A 71 10.55 12.10 0.80
CA LEU A 71 10.25 12.80 2.04
C LEU A 71 11.09 14.06 2.21
N ALA A 72 12.38 14.01 1.88
CA ALA A 72 13.25 15.19 1.90
C ALA A 72 12.73 16.27 0.93
N PHE A 73 12.33 15.88 -0.28
CA PHE A 73 11.70 16.78 -1.24
C PHE A 73 10.37 17.35 -0.72
N HIS A 74 9.52 16.53 -0.10
CA HIS A 74 8.27 16.98 0.51
C HIS A 74 8.51 18.04 1.60
N GLN A 75 9.51 17.85 2.46
CA GLN A 75 9.87 18.82 3.49
C GLN A 75 10.34 20.15 2.88
N GLN A 76 11.15 20.11 1.82
CA GLN A 76 11.60 21.31 1.11
C GLN A 76 10.42 22.09 0.53
N VAL A 77 9.52 21.40 -0.19
CA VAL A 77 8.34 22.01 -0.79
C VAL A 77 7.40 22.60 0.28
N MET A 78 7.27 21.95 1.43
CA MET A 78 6.50 22.49 2.56
C MET A 78 7.09 23.79 3.12
N GLU A 79 8.40 23.88 3.26
CA GLU A 79 9.06 25.12 3.71
C GLU A 79 8.93 26.23 2.65
N ASP A 80 9.06 25.89 1.37
CA ASP A 80 8.86 26.84 0.26
C ASP A 80 7.42 27.38 0.24
N ILE A 81 6.42 26.51 0.40
CA ILE A 81 5.01 26.93 0.47
C ILE A 81 4.76 27.79 1.70
N LYS A 82 5.34 27.44 2.86
CA LYS A 82 5.25 28.26 4.07
C LYS A 82 5.85 29.65 3.84
N MET A 83 6.99 29.75 3.16
CA MET A 83 7.59 31.04 2.80
C MET A 83 6.70 31.83 1.83
N VAL A 84 6.09 31.17 0.83
CA VAL A 84 5.16 31.81 -0.11
C VAL A 84 3.91 32.32 0.61
N ILE A 85 3.30 31.50 1.49
CA ILE A 85 2.14 31.91 2.29
C ILE A 85 2.50 33.07 3.20
N HIS A 86 3.67 33.03 3.85
CA HIS A 86 4.14 34.14 4.68
C HIS A 86 4.32 35.43 3.87
N ASN A 87 4.89 35.35 2.66
CA ASN A 87 5.07 36.50 1.78
C ASN A 87 3.76 37.01 1.15
N GLN A 88 2.79 36.13 0.87
CA GLN A 88 1.47 36.51 0.36
C GLN A 88 0.55 37.07 1.46
N GLY A 89 0.67 36.53 2.68
CA GLY A 89 -0.05 37.03 3.85
C GLY A 89 0.43 38.41 4.30
N TYR A 90 1.72 38.72 4.08
CA TYR A 90 2.32 40.01 4.36
C TYR A 90 2.79 40.68 3.07
N GLY A 91 1.82 41.20 2.30
CA GLY A 91 2.11 41.97 1.09
C GLY A 91 3.06 43.14 1.39
N LYS A 92 4.19 43.19 0.69
CA LYS A 92 5.13 44.31 0.83
C LYS A 92 4.60 45.50 0.03
N TYR A 93 4.70 46.67 0.63
CA TYR A 93 4.37 47.92 -0.06
C TYR A 93 5.57 48.41 -0.86
N ASP A 94 5.35 48.78 -2.12
CA ASP A 94 6.28 49.57 -2.91
C ASP A 94 6.07 51.04 -2.56
N ILE A 95 7.13 51.68 -2.06
CA ILE A 95 7.10 53.06 -1.59
C ILE A 95 7.90 53.90 -2.56
N LYS A 96 7.19 54.62 -3.44
CA LYS A 96 7.79 55.51 -4.42
C LYS A 96 7.83 56.93 -3.88
N ILE A 97 9.03 57.46 -3.68
CA ILE A 97 9.26 58.82 -3.19
C ILE A 97 9.40 59.77 -4.36
N VAL A 98 8.58 60.82 -4.41
CA VAL A 98 8.66 61.85 -5.46
C VAL A 98 9.83 62.79 -5.17
N GLU A 99 10.96 62.57 -5.86
CA GLU A 99 12.22 63.33 -5.68
C GLU A 99 12.03 64.85 -5.84
N GLU A 100 11.09 65.28 -6.67
CA GLU A 100 10.79 66.69 -6.91
C GLU A 100 10.33 67.44 -5.64
N VAL A 101 9.65 66.76 -4.71
CA VAL A 101 9.19 67.36 -3.45
C VAL A 101 10.34 67.45 -2.43
N LEU A 102 11.25 66.46 -2.42
CA LEU A 102 12.45 66.48 -1.59
C LEU A 102 13.40 67.62 -2.00
N LEU A 103 13.52 67.90 -3.30
CA LEU A 103 14.31 69.02 -3.82
C LEU A 103 13.74 70.39 -3.43
N LYS A 104 12.42 70.51 -3.30
CA LYS A 104 11.73 71.74 -2.86
C LYS A 104 11.86 72.01 -1.36
N ARG A 105 12.00 70.96 -0.53
CA ARG A 105 12.16 71.08 0.94
C ARG A 105 13.61 71.14 1.42
N MET A 106 14.58 71.04 0.52
CA MET A 106 16.01 71.01 0.87
C MET A 106 16.51 72.37 1.40
N PRO A 107 17.34 72.39 2.46
CA PRO A 107 17.96 73.62 2.95
C PRO A 107 18.78 74.32 1.85
N ILE A 108 18.56 75.63 1.66
CA ILE A 108 19.15 76.45 0.60
C ILE A 108 20.70 76.39 0.60
N GLN A 109 21.31 76.12 1.76
CA GLN A 109 22.76 76.00 1.94
C GLN A 109 23.40 74.76 1.29
N ILE A 110 22.60 73.71 1.00
CA ILE A 110 23.10 72.42 0.51
C ILE A 110 22.81 72.26 -1.00
N ARG A 111 21.90 73.07 -1.55
CA ARG A 111 21.39 72.98 -2.93
C ARG A 111 22.45 73.19 -4.01
N ASN A 112 23.54 73.90 -3.70
CA ASN A 112 24.63 74.21 -4.63
C ASN A 112 25.78 73.21 -4.63
N ASN A 113 25.81 72.21 -3.73
CA ASN A 113 26.90 71.23 -3.66
C ASN A 113 26.38 69.81 -3.91
N GLU A 114 26.70 69.28 -5.09
CA GLU A 114 26.18 68.02 -5.62
C GLU A 114 26.51 66.79 -4.75
N LYS A 115 27.68 66.78 -4.09
CA LYS A 115 28.05 65.69 -3.15
C LYS A 115 27.22 65.70 -1.87
N LYS A 116 26.99 66.89 -1.30
CA LYS A 116 26.19 67.01 -0.05
C LYS A 116 24.71 66.79 -0.31
N LYS A 117 24.23 67.12 -1.52
CA LYS A 117 22.89 66.82 -2.00
C LYS A 117 22.61 65.31 -1.99
N GLN A 118 23.52 64.51 -2.55
CA GLN A 118 23.36 63.05 -2.57
C GLN A 118 23.47 62.41 -1.19
N GLN A 119 24.37 62.90 -0.33
CA GLN A 119 24.43 62.43 1.06
C GLN A 119 23.12 62.66 1.82
N TRP A 120 22.53 63.86 1.69
CA TRP A 120 21.26 64.16 2.35
C TRP A 120 20.08 63.33 1.82
N LEU A 121 20.04 63.07 0.50
CA LEU A 121 19.02 62.20 -0.10
C LEU A 121 19.14 60.75 0.39
N ASN A 122 20.37 60.22 0.46
CA ASN A 122 20.62 58.87 0.98
C ASN A 122 20.31 58.78 2.48
N GLU A 123 20.65 59.79 3.28
CA GLU A 123 20.30 59.83 4.71
C GLU A 123 18.78 59.82 4.94
N GLN A 124 18.01 60.53 4.11
CA GLN A 124 16.55 60.51 4.19
C GLN A 124 15.96 59.17 3.73
N LEU A 125 16.52 58.57 2.67
CA LEU A 125 16.15 57.24 2.23
C LEU A 125 16.40 56.20 3.33
N ASP A 126 17.57 56.23 3.97
CA ASP A 126 17.93 55.34 5.06
C ASP A 126 17.04 55.53 6.29
N LEU A 127 16.62 56.77 6.59
CA LEU A 127 15.68 57.05 7.66
C LEU A 127 14.30 56.42 7.37
N ILE A 128 13.81 56.53 6.14
CA ILE A 128 12.54 55.92 5.71
C ILE A 128 12.64 54.38 5.75
N ILE A 129 13.75 53.80 5.29
CA ILE A 129 13.99 52.34 5.37
C ILE A 129 14.00 51.86 6.83
N ASN A 130 14.65 52.60 7.73
CA ASN A 130 14.69 52.27 9.16
C ASN A 130 13.33 52.41 9.85
N MET A 131 12.50 53.37 9.43
CA MET A 131 11.11 53.46 9.91
C MET A 131 10.26 52.31 9.39
N TYR A 132 10.45 51.90 8.12
CA TYR A 132 9.76 50.78 7.52
C TYR A 132 10.09 49.44 8.19
N GLN A 133 11.38 49.17 8.45
CA GLN A 133 11.82 47.93 9.11
C GLN A 133 11.32 47.76 10.56
N LYS A 134 10.98 48.87 11.22
CA LYS A 134 10.45 48.88 12.60
C LYS A 134 8.93 48.85 12.66
N LEU A 135 8.24 48.94 11.52
CA LEU A 135 6.79 48.94 11.49
C LEU A 135 6.28 47.50 11.61
N ASP A 136 5.34 47.29 12.52
CA ASP A 136 4.63 46.00 12.60
C ASP A 136 3.80 45.78 11.33
N PRO A 137 3.68 44.53 10.86
CA PRO A 137 2.91 44.20 9.65
C PRO A 137 1.42 44.54 9.75
N ASP A 138 0.87 44.70 10.96
CA ASP A 138 -0.53 45.07 11.21
C ASP A 138 -0.73 46.60 11.42
N ALA A 139 0.32 47.40 11.36
CA ALA A 139 0.25 48.83 11.63
C ALA A 139 -0.28 49.64 10.43
N ALA A 140 -1.24 50.52 10.67
CA ALA A 140 -1.77 51.42 9.65
C ALA A 140 -0.67 52.38 9.15
N PHE A 141 -0.34 52.31 7.85
CA PHE A 141 0.69 53.14 7.24
C PHE A 141 0.15 54.55 6.97
N VAL A 142 0.70 55.56 7.65
CA VAL A 142 0.38 56.97 7.41
C VAL A 142 1.57 57.60 6.70
N HIS A 143 1.41 57.91 5.41
CA HIS A 143 2.45 58.52 4.59
C HIS A 143 2.09 59.95 4.20
N PHE A 144 3.10 60.75 3.84
CA PHE A 144 2.90 62.08 3.27
C PHE A 144 2.46 61.97 1.80
N ASP A 145 1.74 62.98 1.31
CA ASP A 145 1.30 63.12 -0.11
C ASP A 145 2.46 63.08 -1.13
N SER A 146 3.69 63.26 -0.68
CA SER A 146 4.91 63.14 -1.50
C SER A 146 5.37 61.70 -1.75
N VAL A 147 4.65 60.71 -1.21
CA VAL A 147 5.00 59.29 -1.25
C VAL A 147 3.80 58.52 -1.81
N GLU A 148 3.98 57.93 -2.99
CA GLU A 148 3.02 56.99 -3.57
C GLU A 148 3.32 55.61 -2.98
N VAL A 149 2.31 54.97 -2.41
CA VAL A 149 2.43 53.63 -1.85
C VAL A 149 1.53 52.70 -2.65
N ASP A 150 2.15 51.87 -3.49
CA ASP A 150 1.46 50.81 -4.20
C ASP A 150 1.68 49.50 -3.46
N MET A 151 0.63 48.74 -3.19
CA MET A 151 0.80 47.38 -2.70
C MET A 151 1.35 46.54 -3.85
N VAL A 152 2.49 45.88 -3.66
CA VAL A 152 2.98 44.91 -4.64
C VAL A 152 2.00 43.76 -4.60
N ASP A 153 1.05 43.77 -5.53
CA ASP A 153 0.16 42.64 -5.76
C ASP A 153 1.05 41.47 -6.17
N GLY A 154 1.20 40.51 -5.26
CA GLY A 154 2.00 39.33 -5.50
C GLY A 154 1.41 38.63 -6.70
N ALA A 155 2.08 38.76 -7.85
CA ALA A 155 1.59 38.32 -9.15
C ALA A 155 0.89 36.96 -9.01
N ASN A 156 -0.34 36.89 -9.52
CA ASN A 156 -1.27 35.75 -9.57
C ASN A 156 -0.72 34.51 -10.29
N ALA A 157 0.52 34.10 -10.04
CA ALA A 157 1.00 32.76 -10.33
C ALA A 157 0.38 31.84 -9.28
N THR A 158 -0.89 31.52 -9.49
CA THR A 158 -1.72 30.61 -8.69
C THR A 158 -1.20 29.18 -8.87
N LEU A 159 0.01 28.92 -8.38
CA LEU A 159 0.52 27.58 -8.22
C LEU A 159 -0.30 26.95 -7.10
N ASP A 160 -1.34 26.20 -7.47
CA ASP A 160 -2.24 25.55 -6.52
C ASP A 160 -1.44 24.57 -5.64
N PRO A 161 -1.18 24.91 -4.36
CA PRO A 161 -0.33 24.08 -3.50
C PRO A 161 -0.95 22.70 -3.30
N GLN A 162 -2.28 22.59 -3.42
CA GLN A 162 -3.00 21.32 -3.26
C GLN A 162 -2.66 20.33 -4.37
N LYS A 163 -2.47 20.80 -5.61
CA LYS A 163 -2.11 19.93 -6.75
C LYS A 163 -0.69 19.40 -6.62
N ILE A 164 0.23 20.24 -6.17
CA ILE A 164 1.62 19.83 -5.92
C ILE A 164 1.68 18.82 -4.78
N MET A 165 0.98 19.10 -3.68
CA MET A 165 0.87 18.16 -2.56
C MET A 165 0.27 16.83 -2.98
N ALA A 166 -0.78 16.84 -3.80
CA ALA A 166 -1.38 15.61 -4.31
C ALA A 166 -0.39 14.78 -5.13
N VAL A 167 0.43 15.40 -5.99
CA VAL A 167 1.46 14.68 -6.77
C VAL A 167 2.54 14.11 -5.85
N ILE A 168 3.04 14.91 -4.90
CA ILE A 168 4.06 14.45 -3.95
C ILE A 168 3.53 13.30 -3.10
N ASP A 169 2.30 13.40 -2.61
CA ASP A 169 1.65 12.33 -1.85
C ASP A 169 1.52 11.05 -2.67
N THR A 170 1.14 11.13 -3.95
CA THR A 170 1.12 9.94 -4.81
C THR A 170 2.51 9.34 -5.01
N GLN A 171 3.55 10.16 -5.06
CA GLN A 171 4.94 9.69 -5.15
C GLN A 171 5.39 9.03 -3.84
N ILE A 172 5.02 9.58 -2.67
CA ILE A 172 5.28 8.98 -1.35
C ILE A 172 4.58 7.62 -1.24
N LEU A 173 3.32 7.54 -1.65
CA LEU A 173 2.57 6.29 -1.66
C LEU A 173 3.21 5.25 -2.60
N GLY A 174 3.59 5.66 -3.81
CA GLY A 174 4.32 4.81 -4.75
C GLY A 174 5.66 4.32 -4.17
N ALA A 175 6.41 5.20 -3.51
CA ALA A 175 7.69 4.86 -2.89
C ALA A 175 7.54 3.86 -1.74
N LEU A 176 6.51 4.01 -0.91
CA LEU A 176 6.18 3.09 0.19
C LEU A 176 5.50 1.80 -0.29
N LYS A 177 5.27 1.64 -1.61
CA LYS A 177 4.48 0.55 -2.19
C LYS A 177 3.08 0.46 -1.57
N GLN A 178 2.53 1.60 -1.17
CA GLN A 178 1.21 1.71 -0.57
C GLN A 178 0.18 2.14 -1.61
N TYR A 179 -1.02 1.57 -1.52
CA TYR A 179 -2.08 1.85 -2.48
C TYR A 179 -2.97 3.02 -2.03
N SER A 180 -3.35 3.87 -3.00
CA SER A 180 -4.16 5.07 -2.75
C SER A 180 -5.55 4.73 -2.20
N THR A 181 -6.12 3.58 -2.61
CA THR A 181 -7.42 3.10 -2.12
C THR A 181 -7.42 2.81 -0.62
N LEU A 182 -6.33 2.23 -0.10
CA LEU A 182 -6.18 1.88 1.32
C LEU A 182 -6.09 3.12 2.21
N MET A 183 -5.53 4.21 1.69
CA MET A 183 -5.38 5.48 2.40
C MET A 183 -6.63 6.38 2.29
N GLY A 184 -7.74 5.87 1.74
CA GLY A 184 -8.97 6.63 1.54
C GLY A 184 -8.88 7.71 0.46
N ARG A 185 -7.74 7.81 -0.23
CA ARG A 185 -7.50 8.77 -1.32
C ARG A 185 -7.94 8.11 -2.62
N ARG A 186 -9.25 8.02 -2.84
CA ARG A 186 -9.77 7.52 -4.11
C ARG A 186 -9.55 8.58 -5.18
N SER A 187 -8.71 8.29 -6.17
CA SER A 187 -8.73 9.04 -7.42
C SER A 187 -10.13 8.87 -8.04
N GLN A 188 -10.75 9.97 -8.48
CA GLN A 188 -12.04 9.89 -9.17
C GLN A 188 -11.89 8.96 -10.39
N GLY A 189 -12.70 7.89 -10.42
CA GLY A 189 -12.70 6.90 -11.51
C GLY A 189 -12.24 5.49 -11.15
N GLN A 190 -11.76 5.22 -9.93
CA GLN A 190 -11.42 3.85 -9.53
C GLN A 190 -12.69 3.03 -9.19
N THR A 191 -12.93 1.97 -9.96
CA THR A 191 -14.03 1.02 -9.73
C THR A 191 -13.70 0.07 -8.57
N GLU A 192 -14.71 -0.52 -7.95
CA GLU A 192 -14.55 -1.49 -6.84
C GLU A 192 -13.65 -2.68 -7.20
N GLN A 193 -13.59 -3.04 -8.49
CA GLN A 193 -12.74 -4.13 -8.99
C GLN A 193 -11.24 -3.82 -8.82
N TYR A 194 -10.82 -2.58 -9.09
CA TYR A 194 -9.43 -2.15 -8.89
C TYR A 194 -9.07 -2.14 -7.41
N ALA A 195 -9.96 -1.67 -6.54
CA ALA A 195 -9.74 -1.69 -5.09
C ALA A 195 -9.54 -3.12 -4.55
N LYS A 196 -10.35 -4.08 -4.99
CA LYS A 196 -10.17 -5.50 -4.61
C LYS A 196 -8.83 -6.07 -5.07
N LEU A 197 -8.36 -5.70 -6.26
CA LEU A 197 -7.05 -6.10 -6.75
C LEU A 197 -5.90 -5.48 -5.94
N GLU A 198 -5.97 -4.18 -5.66
CA GLU A 198 -4.98 -3.46 -4.85
C GLU A 198 -4.86 -4.05 -3.44
N ILE A 199 -5.98 -4.29 -2.76
CA ILE A 199 -5.97 -4.93 -1.43
C ILE A 199 -5.34 -6.33 -1.51
N LYS A 200 -5.61 -7.10 -2.58
CA LYS A 200 -5.01 -8.42 -2.76
C LYS A 200 -3.48 -8.34 -2.94
N ILE A 201 -2.99 -7.35 -3.68
CA ILE A 201 -1.53 -7.17 -3.82
C ILE A 201 -0.92 -6.72 -2.49
N PHE A 202 -1.59 -5.85 -1.75
CA PHE A 202 -1.17 -5.45 -0.40
C PHE A 202 -1.16 -6.63 0.58
N MET A 203 -2.15 -7.51 0.56
CA MET A 203 -2.12 -8.72 1.38
C MET A 203 -0.94 -9.64 1.02
N LYS A 204 -0.53 -9.69 -0.25
CA LYS A 204 0.70 -10.43 -0.62
C LYS A 204 1.96 -9.81 -0.03
N SER A 205 2.05 -8.48 0.08
CA SER A 205 3.19 -7.84 0.74
C SER A 205 3.19 -8.11 2.25
N VAL A 206 2.01 -8.11 2.89
CA VAL A 206 1.85 -8.50 4.30
C VAL A 206 2.23 -9.97 4.52
N LYS A 207 1.81 -10.88 3.63
CA LYS A 207 2.18 -12.31 3.69
C LYS A 207 3.69 -12.53 3.68
N ARG A 208 4.45 -11.69 2.98
CA ARG A 208 5.92 -11.76 3.00
C ARG A 208 6.49 -11.53 4.40
N VAL A 209 5.93 -10.58 5.15
CA VAL A 209 6.33 -10.30 6.54
C VAL A 209 5.85 -11.42 7.47
N GLN A 210 4.64 -11.95 7.24
CA GLN A 210 4.14 -13.11 7.98
C GLN A 210 5.06 -14.32 7.82
N PHE A 211 5.49 -14.64 6.60
CA PHE A 211 6.39 -15.76 6.32
C PHE A 211 7.73 -15.66 7.09
N MET A 212 8.27 -14.45 7.23
CA MET A 212 9.47 -14.20 8.02
C MET A 212 9.23 -14.49 9.51
N ILE A 213 8.08 -14.08 10.04
CA ILE A 213 7.68 -14.39 11.42
C ILE A 213 7.44 -15.90 11.59
N GLU A 214 6.81 -16.55 10.61
CA GLU A 214 6.59 -17.99 10.58
C GLU A 214 7.91 -18.75 10.64
N SER A 215 8.91 -18.36 9.86
CA SER A 215 10.26 -18.94 9.88
C SER A 215 10.91 -18.82 11.26
N ILE A 216 10.95 -17.61 11.84
CA ILE A 216 11.54 -17.38 13.16
C ILE A 216 10.81 -18.20 14.24
N LEU A 217 9.47 -18.16 14.28
CA LEU A 217 8.68 -18.86 15.27
C LEU A 217 8.76 -20.37 15.10
N SER A 218 8.74 -20.89 13.87
CA SER A 218 8.93 -22.32 13.59
C SER A 218 10.27 -22.82 14.10
N ARG A 219 11.36 -22.05 13.89
CA ARG A 219 12.69 -22.37 14.41
C ARG A 219 12.75 -22.32 15.94
N ALA A 220 12.15 -21.30 16.55
CA ALA A 220 12.09 -21.17 18.00
C ALA A 220 11.28 -22.32 18.64
N LEU A 221 10.08 -22.62 18.14
CA LEU A 221 9.24 -23.71 18.65
C LEU A 221 9.86 -25.08 18.41
N THR A 222 10.49 -25.30 17.26
CA THR A 222 11.28 -26.51 17.01
C THR A 222 12.39 -26.65 18.05
N LYS A 223 13.09 -25.57 18.39
CA LYS A 223 14.13 -25.60 19.42
C LYS A 223 13.55 -25.91 20.80
N LEU A 224 12.41 -25.33 21.16
CA LEU A 224 11.69 -25.58 22.41
C LEU A 224 11.33 -27.07 22.57
N ILE A 225 10.72 -27.68 21.55
CA ILE A 225 10.36 -29.11 21.58
C ILE A 225 11.59 -30.00 21.74
N ASN A 226 12.70 -29.65 21.07
CA ASN A 226 13.96 -30.36 21.21
C ASN A 226 14.60 -30.22 22.60
N ILE A 227 14.42 -29.08 23.29
CA ILE A 227 14.87 -28.90 24.68
C ILE A 227 14.08 -29.80 25.63
N HIS A 228 12.78 -29.95 25.41
CA HIS A 228 11.93 -30.89 26.17
C HIS A 228 12.14 -32.37 25.81
N GLY A 229 13.14 -32.70 24.98
CA GLY A 229 13.47 -34.08 24.63
C GLY A 229 12.53 -34.74 23.62
N MET A 230 11.62 -33.99 23.01
CA MET A 230 10.79 -34.45 21.90
C MET A 230 11.56 -34.21 20.59
N GLN A 231 11.74 -35.25 19.78
CA GLN A 231 12.40 -35.14 18.48
C GLN A 231 11.34 -34.83 17.41
N GLY A 232 11.29 -33.59 16.93
CA GLY A 232 10.32 -33.17 15.92
C GLY A 232 10.60 -31.78 15.35
N PHE A 233 9.89 -31.45 14.27
CA PHE A 233 9.88 -30.13 13.65
C PHE A 233 8.50 -29.50 13.82
N VAL A 234 8.47 -28.22 14.19
CA VAL A 234 7.24 -27.43 14.30
C VAL A 234 7.16 -26.49 13.12
N PHE A 235 6.03 -26.53 12.41
CA PHE A 235 5.69 -25.54 11.40
C PHE A 235 4.59 -24.65 11.95
N PHE A 236 4.87 -23.35 12.00
CA PHE A 236 3.91 -22.32 12.37
C PHE A 236 3.46 -21.64 11.08
N GLU A 237 2.14 -21.60 10.84
CA GLU A 237 1.54 -20.93 9.69
C GLU A 237 0.43 -20.00 10.17
N PHE A 238 0.34 -18.80 9.59
CA PHE A 238 -0.80 -17.92 9.79
C PHE A 238 -2.00 -18.38 8.98
N ASN A 239 -3.20 -18.18 9.52
CA ASN A 239 -4.43 -18.36 8.76
C ASN A 239 -4.48 -17.39 7.58
N ASP A 240 -4.92 -17.85 6.41
CA ASP A 240 -5.03 -16.98 5.24
C ASP A 240 -6.04 -15.85 5.47
N THR A 241 -5.59 -14.62 5.27
CA THR A 241 -6.44 -13.42 5.33
C THR A 241 -7.29 -13.32 4.07
N GLU A 242 -8.52 -13.84 4.14
CA GLU A 242 -9.45 -13.85 3.02
C GLU A 242 -10.24 -12.54 2.94
N ILE A 243 -9.98 -11.72 1.92
CA ILE A 243 -10.61 -10.38 1.73
C ILE A 243 -12.04 -10.48 1.18
N ARG A 244 -12.48 -11.67 0.76
CA ARG A 244 -13.79 -11.86 0.13
C ARG A 244 -14.90 -11.62 1.15
N THR A 245 -15.95 -10.94 0.73
CA THR A 245 -17.14 -10.80 1.58
C THR A 245 -17.79 -12.17 1.76
N GLU A 246 -18.50 -12.38 2.86
CA GLU A 246 -19.24 -13.62 3.10
C GLU A 246 -20.18 -13.98 1.94
N LEU A 247 -20.79 -12.97 1.30
CA LEU A 247 -21.63 -13.14 0.12
C LEU A 247 -20.83 -13.70 -1.08
N GLU A 248 -19.62 -13.19 -1.33
CA GLU A 248 -18.75 -13.74 -2.37
C GLU A 248 -18.31 -15.17 -2.09
N LYS A 249 -18.10 -15.54 -0.83
CA LYS A 249 -17.77 -16.93 -0.44
C LYS A 249 -18.93 -17.88 -0.75
N VAL A 250 -20.13 -17.53 -0.31
CA VAL A 250 -21.35 -18.30 -0.57
C VAL A 250 -21.61 -18.43 -2.08
N ASN A 251 -21.41 -17.36 -2.85
CA ASN A 251 -21.54 -17.43 -4.31
C ASN A 251 -20.49 -18.35 -4.96
N PHE A 252 -19.25 -18.34 -4.48
CA PHE A 252 -18.21 -19.24 -4.98
C PHE A 252 -18.50 -20.70 -4.66
N GLU A 253 -18.96 -20.97 -3.44
CA GLU A 253 -19.41 -22.28 -3.01
C GLU A 253 -20.60 -22.75 -3.87
N GLN A 254 -21.57 -21.86 -4.11
CA GLN A 254 -22.69 -22.13 -5.01
C GLN A 254 -22.23 -22.48 -6.44
N ILE A 255 -21.25 -21.74 -6.99
CA ILE A 255 -20.70 -22.02 -8.32
C ILE A 255 -19.94 -23.36 -8.31
N ALA A 256 -19.20 -23.68 -7.26
CA ALA A 256 -18.51 -24.95 -7.12
C ALA A 256 -19.51 -26.13 -7.08
N ILE A 257 -20.58 -26.00 -6.29
CA ILE A 257 -21.70 -26.95 -6.24
C ILE A 257 -22.33 -27.12 -7.62
N GLN A 258 -22.62 -26.01 -8.31
CA GLN A 258 -23.22 -26.05 -9.66
C GLN A 258 -22.29 -26.70 -10.69
N ASN A 259 -20.98 -26.46 -10.61
CA ASN A 259 -20.01 -27.08 -11.50
C ASN A 259 -19.93 -28.60 -11.24
N ALA A 260 -19.88 -29.03 -9.99
CA ALA A 260 -19.89 -30.44 -9.63
C ALA A 260 -21.19 -31.14 -10.09
N GLN A 261 -22.34 -30.50 -9.90
CA GLN A 261 -23.63 -30.97 -10.43
C GLN A 261 -23.59 -31.13 -11.96
N LYS A 262 -23.10 -30.14 -12.70
CA LYS A 262 -22.98 -30.22 -14.16
C LYS A 262 -22.02 -31.30 -14.63
N LYS A 263 -20.87 -31.49 -13.95
CA LYS A 263 -19.93 -32.58 -14.27
C LYS A 263 -20.60 -33.94 -14.10
N ARG A 264 -21.37 -34.12 -13.03
CA ARG A 264 -22.16 -35.33 -12.79
C ARG A 264 -23.22 -35.54 -13.85
N ASP A 265 -24.01 -34.51 -14.14
CA ASP A 265 -25.13 -34.59 -15.08
C ASP A 265 -24.65 -34.86 -16.52
N ASN A 266 -23.47 -34.36 -16.88
CA ASN A 266 -22.78 -34.67 -18.14
C ASN A 266 -22.09 -36.06 -18.13
N GLY A 267 -22.11 -36.78 -17.01
CA GLY A 267 -21.52 -38.11 -16.87
C GLY A 267 -19.99 -38.14 -16.79
N TRP A 268 -19.34 -37.01 -16.49
CA TRP A 268 -17.87 -36.94 -16.41
C TRP A 268 -17.32 -37.45 -15.07
N VAL A 269 -18.13 -37.40 -14.01
CA VAL A 269 -17.77 -37.84 -12.66
C VAL A 269 -18.93 -38.60 -12.03
N THR A 270 -18.62 -39.54 -11.14
CA THR A 270 -19.64 -40.25 -10.37
C THR A 270 -20.24 -39.36 -9.28
N GLN A 271 -21.43 -39.72 -8.78
CA GLN A 271 -22.09 -38.99 -7.68
C GLN A 271 -21.23 -38.95 -6.41
N ASP A 272 -20.48 -40.02 -6.13
CA ASP A 272 -19.54 -40.07 -5.00
C ASP A 272 -18.36 -39.13 -5.19
N GLU A 273 -17.75 -39.10 -6.38
CA GLU A 273 -16.64 -38.19 -6.69
C GLU A 273 -17.08 -36.72 -6.64
N ALA A 274 -18.29 -36.41 -7.14
CA ALA A 274 -18.85 -35.07 -7.05
C ALA A 274 -19.16 -34.64 -5.60
N SER A 275 -19.64 -35.57 -4.76
CA SER A 275 -19.91 -35.30 -3.34
C SER A 275 -18.61 -35.07 -2.55
N ILE A 276 -17.56 -35.83 -2.86
CA ILE A 276 -16.23 -35.65 -2.26
C ILE A 276 -15.63 -34.31 -2.67
N GLU A 277 -15.78 -33.89 -3.93
CA GLU A 277 -15.28 -32.60 -4.44
C GLU A 277 -15.91 -31.40 -3.71
N VAL A 278 -17.20 -31.48 -3.35
CA VAL A 278 -17.96 -30.36 -2.76
C VAL A 278 -17.94 -30.39 -1.22
N THR A 279 -18.19 -31.55 -0.61
CA THR A 279 -18.44 -31.67 0.84
C THR A 279 -17.33 -32.41 1.58
N GLY A 280 -16.38 -33.01 0.86
CA GLY A 280 -15.35 -33.87 1.45
C GLY A 280 -15.87 -35.22 1.96
N THR A 281 -17.14 -35.55 1.72
CA THR A 281 -17.78 -36.80 2.15
C THR A 281 -18.42 -37.55 0.98
N LYS A 282 -18.51 -38.89 1.09
CA LYS A 282 -19.19 -39.74 0.09
C LYS A 282 -20.68 -39.35 0.00
N ALA A 283 -21.30 -39.60 -1.14
CA ALA A 283 -22.70 -39.24 -1.32
C ALA A 283 -23.59 -40.03 -0.36
N ALA A 284 -24.60 -39.37 0.22
CA ALA A 284 -25.56 -40.01 1.11
C ALA A 284 -26.49 -41.00 0.38
N SER A 285 -26.66 -40.83 -0.94
CA SER A 285 -27.47 -41.69 -1.80
C SER A 285 -27.05 -41.57 -3.27
N ASP A 286 -27.49 -42.54 -4.07
CA ASP A 286 -27.45 -42.46 -5.54
C ASP A 286 -28.19 -41.19 -6.03
N PRO A 287 -27.80 -40.65 -7.19
CA PRO A 287 -28.39 -39.41 -7.69
C PRO A 287 -29.88 -39.62 -8.02
N ASP A 288 -30.72 -38.69 -7.56
CA ASP A 288 -32.14 -38.65 -7.93
C ASP A 288 -32.29 -38.59 -9.45
N LYS A 289 -32.73 -39.71 -10.04
CA LYS A 289 -32.87 -39.89 -11.49
C LYS A 289 -33.90 -38.94 -12.11
N GLU A 290 -34.82 -38.40 -11.31
CA GLU A 290 -35.79 -37.39 -11.73
C GLU A 290 -35.15 -36.01 -12.00
N MET A 291 -34.07 -35.66 -11.29
CA MET A 291 -33.31 -34.42 -11.53
C MET A 291 -32.35 -34.52 -12.72
N LEU A 292 -32.05 -35.73 -13.20
CA LEU A 292 -31.19 -36.00 -14.35
C LEU A 292 -31.91 -35.87 -15.70
N GLY A 293 -33.20 -35.52 -15.72
CA GLY A 293 -33.97 -35.33 -16.95
C GLY A 293 -34.15 -36.59 -17.81
N VAL A 294 -33.77 -37.77 -17.30
CA VAL A 294 -33.98 -39.04 -17.99
C VAL A 294 -35.38 -39.53 -17.65
N THR A 295 -36.39 -39.04 -18.37
CA THR A 295 -37.70 -39.69 -18.40
C THR A 295 -37.53 -41.05 -19.09
N THR A 296 -37.59 -42.13 -18.33
CA THR A 296 -37.65 -43.48 -18.89
C THR A 296 -38.96 -43.65 -19.67
N SER A 297 -38.89 -43.58 -21.00
CA SER A 297 -39.97 -44.11 -21.85
C SER A 297 -39.89 -45.64 -21.79
N GLU A 298 -40.82 -46.28 -21.08
CA GLU A 298 -40.94 -47.74 -21.09
C GLU A 298 -41.21 -48.24 -22.52
N PRO A 299 -40.45 -49.22 -23.03
CA PRO A 299 -40.72 -49.78 -24.35
C PRO A 299 -41.94 -50.70 -24.27
N LYS A 300 -43.02 -50.29 -24.94
CA LYS A 300 -44.23 -51.10 -25.14
C LYS A 300 -43.83 -52.35 -25.94
N GLY A 301 -43.86 -53.51 -25.29
CA GLY A 301 -43.49 -54.79 -25.89
C GLY A 301 -44.34 -55.12 -27.12
N SER A 302 -43.67 -55.49 -28.22
CA SER A 302 -44.29 -56.03 -29.42
C SER A 302 -44.64 -57.50 -29.20
N PRO A 303 -45.88 -57.97 -29.46
CA PRO A 303 -46.20 -59.39 -29.45
C PRO A 303 -45.89 -59.99 -30.83
N ASP A 304 -45.11 -61.08 -30.86
CA ASP A 304 -44.91 -61.90 -32.06
C ASP A 304 -45.26 -63.36 -31.70
N GLU A 305 -46.33 -63.87 -32.30
CA GLU A 305 -46.50 -65.31 -32.53
C GLU A 305 -47.48 -65.52 -33.71
N ARG A 306 -47.08 -66.41 -34.62
CA ARG A 306 -47.64 -66.59 -35.97
C ARG A 306 -48.81 -67.58 -36.04
N GLN A 307 -49.71 -67.28 -37.01
CA GLN A 307 -50.54 -68.15 -37.90
C GLN A 307 -51.82 -68.80 -37.32
N PRO A 308 -52.83 -69.25 -38.13
CA PRO A 308 -52.91 -69.44 -39.61
C PRO A 308 -54.24 -68.99 -40.32
N SER A 309 -54.36 -69.19 -41.65
CA SER A 309 -55.58 -69.17 -42.54
C SER A 309 -56.23 -67.81 -42.83
N ASP A 310 -56.76 -67.43 -44.02
CA ASP A 310 -56.95 -67.99 -45.37
C ASP A 310 -57.28 -66.78 -46.33
N PRO A 311 -57.43 -66.97 -47.66
CA PRO A 311 -57.17 -65.95 -48.69
C PRO A 311 -58.43 -65.31 -49.30
N GLN A 312 -58.27 -64.11 -49.88
CA GLN A 312 -59.01 -63.58 -51.05
C GLN A 312 -58.44 -62.18 -51.37
N SER A 313 -57.60 -62.03 -52.42
CA SER A 313 -57.98 -61.66 -53.80
C SER A 313 -58.64 -60.28 -53.89
N GLY A 314 -58.12 -59.31 -54.65
CA GLY A 314 -56.96 -59.31 -55.53
C GLY A 314 -56.79 -57.90 -56.12
N ASP A 315 -55.73 -57.70 -56.90
CA ASP A 315 -55.85 -56.77 -58.02
C ASP A 315 -54.90 -57.16 -59.14
N SER A 316 -55.41 -56.99 -60.34
CA SER A 316 -54.94 -57.47 -61.62
C SER A 316 -53.87 -56.58 -62.24
N THR A 317 -52.80 -57.19 -62.76
CA THR A 317 -52.06 -56.65 -63.91
C THR A 317 -51.55 -57.80 -64.77
N SER A 318 -52.17 -57.94 -65.95
CA SER A 318 -51.74 -58.72 -67.11
C SER A 318 -51.76 -57.73 -68.28
N SER A 319 -50.83 -57.65 -69.22
CA SER A 319 -49.70 -58.44 -69.65
C SER A 319 -48.79 -57.49 -70.47
N ASP A 320 -47.61 -57.98 -70.86
CA ASP A 320 -46.84 -57.61 -72.06
C ASP A 320 -46.75 -56.13 -72.50
#